data_AF-A0A2V5PH28-F1
#
_entry.id   AF-A0A2V5PH28-F1
#
_cell.length_a   1.000
_cell.length_b   1.000
_cell.length_c   1.000
_cell.angle_alpha   90.00
_cell.angle_beta   90.00
_cell.angle_gamma   90.00
#
_symmetry.space_group_name_H-M   'P 1'
#
loop_
_entity.id
_entity.type
_entity.pdbx_description
1 polymer ?
#
loop_
_entity_poly.entity_id
_entity_poly.type
_entity_poly.pdbx_seq_one_letter_code
_entity_poly.pdbx_strand_id
1 'polypeptide(L)'
;MLLGFATGPVVLELEPNDQPAQAQSISPPCEFVGQFYPPGDRDWVAFEAKKGGVFWVEVFSQRLGLPTAPFVLVQRVTKNDKGEEQVSDVKELSDSDSNVGGVEYKTATRDPSGRFEAEASGLYRIQVRDLFNVARADPRLVYRLSLRKEAPDFRLVAAPQPPPSPNKDAKEALLWTPLLRRGETVPIKVMALRRDNFNGDIELKAENLPPGVTCNQARIEKDKSSALLMLTAAENAAGWVGPVKIVGRAKIGETEVARKARGATLNWTVNDYNNEAIESRLSRDFVLGVSGVETAPISIESSESKVWETPEAGKLKIPLKVARRADFNANLKLKAAGLGALDSLKEIEVDGKATNATLEIDLAEHKLPPGTHSFYLQTQTAGKYRNNPEAAKAAEEALKQAEKLVVDLTEALKKAPEAKQAAIKTATDSAAKAKAASEVLAGAARAATEAEALAKAAAGKLTAAKTAQEAKSDDPELLAAKEAAAKAAEEAESKSKAALEAKLVAEKAAAEAQAKAKADAEAQVASDKAEAEAPAKLKDAEKNKESAANRAKETAKTAEPRDVTVTIYSAPINLEVTAASTTPAK
;
A
#
# COMPACT_ATOMS: atom_id res chain seq x y z
N MET A 1 23.71 7.14 12.66
CA MET A 1 24.33 7.21 14.01
C MET A 1 23.36 7.74 15.05
N LEU A 2 23.41 7.20 16.27
CA LEU A 2 22.69 7.74 17.42
C LEU A 2 23.45 8.96 17.94
N LEU A 3 22.96 10.15 17.60
CA LEU A 3 23.39 11.39 18.24
C LEU A 3 22.78 11.45 19.64
N GLY A 4 23.60 11.60 20.67
CA GLY A 4 23.15 11.80 22.05
C GLY A 4 23.09 13.29 22.38
N PHE A 5 22.08 13.72 23.14
CA PHE A 5 22.08 15.05 23.77
C PHE A 5 22.91 15.03 25.06
N ALA A 6 23.31 16.22 25.52
CA ALA A 6 23.87 16.39 26.87
C ALA A 6 22.85 15.92 27.91
N THR A 7 23.28 15.06 28.83
CA THR A 7 22.44 14.54 29.93
C THR A 7 22.89 15.00 31.31
N GLY A 8 24.01 15.70 31.39
CA GLY A 8 24.52 16.35 32.59
C GLY A 8 24.92 17.81 32.33
N PRO A 9 25.37 18.53 33.37
CA PRO A 9 25.91 19.88 33.25
C PRO A 9 27.02 19.94 32.20
N VAL A 10 26.95 20.97 31.35
CA VAL A 10 27.97 21.22 30.33
C VAL A 10 29.10 22.04 30.94
N VAL A 11 30.32 21.56 30.77
CA VAL A 11 31.56 22.24 31.16
C VAL A 11 32.34 22.53 29.89
N LEU A 12 32.67 23.80 29.65
CA LEU A 12 33.51 24.20 28.54
C LEU A 12 34.98 24.04 28.92
N GLU A 13 35.81 23.69 27.95
CA GLU A 13 37.27 23.72 28.08
C GLU A 13 37.78 25.08 28.55
N LEU A 14 38.86 25.04 29.33
CA LEU A 14 39.63 26.18 29.78
C LEU A 14 41.11 25.88 29.58
N GLU A 15 41.68 26.53 28.58
CA GLU A 15 43.09 26.38 28.19
C GLU A 15 44.03 27.28 29.01
N PRO A 16 45.29 26.86 29.25
CA PRO A 16 45.90 25.61 28.81
C PRO A 16 45.51 24.42 29.71
N ASN A 17 45.20 23.27 29.11
CA ASN A 17 45.01 21.99 29.81
C ASN A 17 45.83 20.84 29.19
N ASP A 18 46.81 21.15 28.32
CA ASP A 18 47.66 20.22 27.54
C ASP A 18 48.50 19.23 28.36
N GLN A 19 48.72 19.52 29.65
CA GLN A 19 49.59 18.76 30.54
C GLN A 19 48.83 18.20 31.75
N PRO A 20 49.24 17.05 32.32
CA PRO A 20 48.59 16.48 33.51
C PRO A 20 48.50 17.45 34.70
N ALA A 21 49.49 18.33 34.87
CA ALA A 21 49.53 19.33 35.94
C ALA A 21 48.53 20.49 35.72
N GLN A 22 48.02 20.65 34.50
CA GLN A 22 47.05 21.67 34.09
C GLN A 22 45.63 21.09 33.95
N ALA A 23 45.42 19.83 34.35
CA ALA A 23 44.15 19.15 34.16
C ALA A 23 42.98 19.95 34.75
N GLN A 24 41.98 20.25 33.92
CA GLN A 24 40.81 21.02 34.33
C GLN A 24 39.92 20.20 35.27
N SER A 25 39.64 20.73 36.46
CA SER A 25 38.75 20.06 37.40
C SER A 25 37.30 20.04 36.90
N ILE A 26 36.69 18.86 36.89
CA ILE A 26 35.28 18.63 36.53
C ILE A 26 34.55 17.88 37.65
N SER A 27 33.22 17.91 37.64
CA SER A 27 32.37 17.26 38.66
C SER A 27 31.35 16.32 37.99
N PRO A 28 31.64 15.00 37.92
CA PRO A 28 30.72 14.04 37.30
C PRO A 28 29.44 13.82 38.13
N PRO A 29 28.27 13.57 37.51
CA PRO A 29 28.09 13.42 36.07
C PRO A 29 28.14 14.76 35.34
N CYS A 30 28.87 14.83 34.22
CA CYS A 30 29.01 16.05 33.42
C CYS A 30 29.30 15.75 31.94
N GLU A 31 29.23 16.79 31.13
CA GLU A 31 29.52 16.78 29.69
C GLU A 31 30.61 17.83 29.44
N PHE A 32 31.85 17.39 29.22
CA PHE A 32 32.96 18.27 28.89
C PHE A 32 33.01 18.51 27.39
N VAL A 33 33.08 19.77 26.96
CA VAL A 33 33.15 20.15 25.55
C VAL A 33 34.53 20.75 25.30
N GLY A 34 35.32 20.06 24.48
CA GLY A 34 36.66 20.45 24.11
C GLY A 34 36.88 20.53 22.60
N GLN A 35 38.07 20.95 22.20
CA GLN A 35 38.53 21.10 20.82
C GLN A 35 39.91 20.46 20.70
N PHE A 36 40.11 19.61 19.69
CA PHE A 36 41.45 19.12 19.34
C PHE A 36 42.25 20.22 18.61
N TYR A 37 42.62 21.25 19.34
CA TYR A 37 43.29 22.44 18.81
C TYR A 37 44.23 23.04 19.85
N PRO A 38 45.51 23.28 19.52
CA PRO A 38 46.18 23.18 18.21
C PRO A 38 46.58 21.73 17.83
N PRO A 39 47.29 21.48 16.70
CA PRO A 39 47.74 20.14 16.35
C PRO A 39 48.54 19.46 17.46
N GLY A 40 48.20 18.21 17.77
CA GLY A 40 48.84 17.45 18.85
C GLY A 40 48.33 17.77 20.25
N ASP A 41 47.28 18.59 20.35
CA ASP A 41 46.58 18.92 21.58
C ASP A 41 46.14 17.66 22.36
N ARG A 42 46.20 17.79 23.69
CA ARG A 42 45.89 16.76 24.67
C ARG A 42 45.15 17.40 25.83
N ASP A 43 43.84 17.41 25.75
CA ASP A 43 43.01 17.84 26.86
C ASP A 43 43.13 16.91 28.07
N TRP A 44 43.52 17.47 29.21
CA TRP A 44 43.44 16.79 30.49
C TRP A 44 42.32 17.36 31.35
N VAL A 45 41.48 16.46 31.88
CA VAL A 45 40.46 16.78 32.89
C VAL A 45 40.67 15.94 34.14
N ALA A 46 40.32 16.47 35.31
CA ALA A 46 40.51 15.79 36.60
C ALA A 46 39.19 15.73 37.39
N PHE A 47 38.97 14.62 38.09
CA PHE A 47 37.80 14.45 38.94
C PHE A 47 38.09 13.54 40.13
N GLU A 48 37.37 13.76 41.22
CA GLU A 48 37.42 12.89 42.40
C GLU A 48 36.40 11.75 42.25
N ALA A 49 36.83 10.52 42.52
CA ALA A 49 35.95 9.36 42.57
C ALA A 49 36.08 8.62 43.91
N LYS A 50 35.01 7.94 44.32
CA LYS A 50 35.02 7.03 45.47
C LYS A 50 35.26 5.60 44.99
N LYS A 51 35.89 4.77 45.82
CA LYS A 51 36.01 3.33 45.57
C LYS A 51 34.63 2.72 45.26
N GLY A 52 34.56 1.94 44.19
CA GLY A 52 33.32 1.34 43.65
C GLY A 52 32.43 2.32 42.87
N GLY A 53 32.85 3.57 42.69
CA GLY A 53 32.16 4.54 41.85
C GLY A 53 32.23 4.14 40.38
N VAL A 54 31.08 4.03 39.74
CA VAL A 54 30.97 3.58 38.34
C VAL A 54 30.55 4.74 37.44
N PHE A 55 31.33 4.92 36.37
CA PHE A 55 31.07 5.90 35.34
C PHE A 55 31.05 5.24 33.96
N TRP A 56 30.24 5.79 33.06
CA TRP A 56 30.32 5.54 31.64
C TRP A 56 31.04 6.70 30.99
N VAL A 57 32.16 6.40 30.33
CA VAL A 57 33.01 7.35 29.63
C VAL A 57 32.70 7.22 28.15
N GLU A 58 32.29 8.29 27.49
CA GLU A 58 31.97 8.26 26.06
C GLU A 58 32.30 9.58 25.38
N VAL A 59 32.99 9.53 24.25
CA VAL A 59 33.29 10.71 23.44
C VAL A 59 32.34 10.78 22.25
N PHE A 60 31.94 11.98 21.85
CA PHE A 60 31.21 12.24 20.62
C PHE A 60 32.01 13.21 19.77
N SER A 61 32.51 12.76 18.62
CA SER A 61 33.19 13.61 17.65
C SER A 61 32.95 13.11 16.23
N GLN A 62 33.36 11.88 15.91
CA GLN A 62 33.09 11.27 14.62
C GLN A 62 31.58 11.14 14.38
N ARG A 63 30.80 10.82 15.42
CA ARG A 63 29.33 10.83 15.34
C ARG A 63 28.73 12.19 15.03
N LEU A 64 29.45 13.28 15.30
CA LEU A 64 29.07 14.64 14.95
C LEU A 64 29.44 15.01 13.51
N GLY A 65 30.03 14.08 12.75
CA GLY A 65 30.45 14.28 11.36
C GLY A 65 31.88 14.79 11.21
N LEU A 66 32.68 14.76 12.28
CA LEU A 66 34.04 15.27 12.28
C LEU A 66 35.06 14.17 11.91
N PRO A 67 36.11 14.49 11.15
CA PRO A 67 37.11 13.53 10.68
C PRO A 67 38.18 13.26 11.76
N THR A 68 37.77 12.74 12.92
CA THR A 68 38.65 12.49 14.06
C THR A 68 38.65 11.02 14.47
N ALA A 69 39.67 10.62 15.22
CA ALA A 69 39.79 9.33 15.88
C ALA A 69 40.10 9.54 17.37
N PRO A 70 39.11 9.93 18.19
CA PRO A 70 39.34 10.23 19.60
C PRO A 70 39.84 9.00 20.37
N PHE A 71 40.72 9.24 21.33
CA PHE A 71 41.25 8.26 22.26
C PHE A 71 41.14 8.80 23.68
N VAL A 72 40.82 7.91 24.62
CA VAL A 72 40.68 8.25 26.03
C VAL A 72 41.62 7.39 26.87
N LEU A 73 42.40 8.04 27.74
CA LEU A 73 43.18 7.40 28.80
C LEU A 73 42.72 7.92 30.16
N VAL A 74 42.31 7.01 31.05
CA VAL A 74 41.99 7.31 32.44
C VAL A 74 43.18 6.92 33.31
N GLN A 75 43.63 7.85 34.13
CA GLN A 75 44.73 7.67 35.07
C GLN A 75 44.25 7.85 36.51
N ARG A 76 44.80 7.07 37.42
CA ARG A 76 44.69 7.28 38.87
C ARG A 76 45.91 8.05 39.34
N VAL A 77 45.69 9.09 40.17
CA VAL A 77 46.76 9.85 40.81
C VAL A 77 46.82 9.48 42.28
N THR A 78 48.02 9.13 42.74
CA THR A 78 48.34 8.88 44.15
C THR A 78 49.56 9.72 44.52
N LYS A 79 49.91 9.78 45.82
CA LYS A 79 51.14 10.41 46.28
C LYS A 79 51.96 9.41 47.07
N ASN A 80 53.28 9.41 46.87
CA ASN A 80 54.18 8.62 47.71
C ASN A 80 54.41 9.30 49.08
N ASP A 81 55.20 8.67 49.95
CA ASP A 81 55.50 9.18 51.31
C ASP A 81 56.20 10.56 51.31
N LYS A 82 56.75 10.98 50.17
CA LYS A 82 57.39 12.30 49.97
C LYS A 82 56.44 13.34 49.38
N GLY A 83 55.19 12.98 49.13
CA GLY A 83 54.18 13.84 48.53
C GLY A 83 54.28 13.97 46.99
N GLU A 84 55.15 13.20 46.34
CA GLU A 84 55.31 13.21 44.87
C GLU A 84 54.19 12.43 44.20
N GLU A 85 53.66 12.93 43.09
CA GLU A 85 52.60 12.25 42.34
C GLU A 85 53.10 10.93 41.74
N GLN A 86 52.31 9.87 41.94
CA GLN A 86 52.45 8.56 41.32
C GLN A 86 51.20 8.31 40.49
N VAL A 87 51.39 8.03 39.21
CA VAL A 87 50.30 7.89 38.23
C VAL A 87 50.23 6.45 37.74
N SER A 88 49.02 5.93 37.62
CA SER A 88 48.77 4.62 37.02
C SER A 88 47.69 4.73 35.95
N ASP A 89 47.96 4.20 34.77
CA ASP A 89 46.99 4.06 33.70
C ASP A 89 46.01 2.95 34.08
N VAL A 90 44.72 3.30 34.20
CA VAL A 90 43.69 2.37 34.72
C VAL A 90 42.63 2.02 33.69
N LYS A 91 42.51 2.79 32.60
CA LYS A 91 41.59 2.47 31.50
C LYS A 91 42.02 3.16 30.22
N GLU A 92 42.03 2.43 29.13
CA GLU A 92 42.10 2.98 27.77
C GLU A 92 40.80 2.70 27.03
N LEU A 93 40.35 3.64 26.21
CA LEU A 93 39.23 3.48 25.29
C LEU A 93 39.61 4.02 23.92
N SER A 94 39.45 3.19 22.91
CA SER A 94 39.63 3.49 21.49
C SER A 94 38.32 3.29 20.74
N ASP A 95 38.39 3.25 19.41
CA ASP A 95 37.27 2.98 18.53
C ASP A 95 36.55 1.65 18.84
N SER A 96 35.29 1.57 18.41
CA SER A 96 34.45 0.38 18.55
C SER A 96 34.12 -0.18 17.18
N ASP A 97 34.58 -1.40 16.93
CA ASP A 97 34.29 -2.16 15.71
C ASP A 97 32.86 -2.75 15.69
N SER A 98 32.05 -2.51 16.72
CA SER A 98 30.69 -3.03 16.79
C SER A 98 29.83 -2.48 15.65
N ASN A 99 29.43 -3.35 14.72
CA ASN A 99 28.59 -3.00 13.58
C ASN A 99 27.33 -3.86 13.50
N VAL A 100 26.35 -3.58 14.37
CA VAL A 100 25.08 -4.31 14.47
C VAL A 100 24.28 -4.29 13.16
N GLY A 101 24.33 -3.16 12.45
CA GLY A 101 23.57 -2.99 11.21
C GLY A 101 24.22 -3.55 9.95
N GLY A 102 25.37 -4.21 10.07
CA GLY A 102 26.02 -4.87 8.95
C GLY A 102 26.43 -3.89 7.86
N VAL A 103 26.39 -4.36 6.62
CA VAL A 103 26.85 -3.61 5.46
C VAL A 103 25.85 -2.51 5.09
N GLU A 104 24.55 -2.78 5.23
CA GLU A 104 23.45 -1.90 4.82
C GLU A 104 23.20 -0.75 5.81
N TYR A 105 23.60 -0.91 7.08
CA TYR A 105 23.43 0.12 8.09
C TYR A 105 24.67 0.21 9.01
N LYS A 106 25.71 0.88 8.53
CA LYS A 106 26.97 1.01 9.27
C LYS A 106 26.75 1.77 10.59
N THR A 107 27.02 1.07 11.69
CA THR A 107 26.90 1.57 13.07
C THR A 107 28.23 1.70 13.79
N ALA A 108 29.30 1.14 13.20
CA ALA A 108 30.67 1.28 13.69
C ALA A 108 31.07 2.75 13.79
N THR A 109 31.85 3.07 14.82
CA THR A 109 32.29 4.43 15.10
C THR A 109 33.67 4.47 15.71
N ARG A 110 34.41 5.54 15.41
CA ARG A 110 35.69 5.85 16.05
C ARG A 110 35.57 6.49 17.42
N ASP A 111 34.35 6.84 17.82
CA ASP A 111 34.09 7.47 19.10
C ASP A 111 34.22 6.45 20.25
N PRO A 112 35.19 6.61 21.17
CA PRO A 112 35.40 5.68 22.27
C PRO A 112 34.27 5.73 23.29
N SER A 113 33.91 4.56 23.82
CA SER A 113 32.86 4.40 24.82
C SER A 113 33.13 3.19 25.71
N GLY A 114 33.00 3.34 27.03
CA GLY A 114 33.13 2.19 27.93
C GLY A 114 32.87 2.49 29.41
N ARG A 115 32.65 1.41 30.16
CA ARG A 115 32.51 1.42 31.62
C ARG A 115 33.87 1.64 32.28
N PHE A 116 33.89 2.51 33.28
CA PHE A 116 35.00 2.76 34.18
C PHE A 116 34.52 2.60 35.63
N GLU A 117 35.24 1.81 36.42
CA GLU A 117 34.99 1.63 37.85
C GLU A 117 36.22 2.07 38.63
N ALA A 118 36.03 2.99 39.58
CA ALA A 118 37.11 3.46 40.43
C ALA A 118 37.43 2.41 41.50
N GLU A 119 38.55 1.69 41.35
CA GLU A 119 38.97 0.65 42.31
C GLU A 119 39.40 1.21 43.68
N ALA A 120 39.64 2.52 43.76
CA ALA A 120 40.00 3.22 44.98
C ALA A 120 39.41 4.64 45.00
N SER A 121 39.28 5.21 46.20
CA SER A 121 38.91 6.62 46.33
C SER A 121 40.12 7.51 46.03
N GLY A 122 39.89 8.63 45.36
CA GLY A 122 40.88 9.67 45.14
C GLY A 122 40.74 10.34 43.77
N LEU A 123 41.81 11.05 43.41
CA LEU A 123 41.90 11.83 42.20
C LEU A 123 42.17 10.94 40.98
N TYR A 124 41.37 11.15 39.94
CA TYR A 124 41.55 10.57 38.62
C TYR A 124 41.73 11.68 37.59
N ARG A 125 42.49 11.39 36.53
CA ARG A 125 42.65 12.25 35.35
C ARG A 125 42.15 11.50 34.11
N ILE A 126 41.57 12.22 33.16
CA ILE A 126 41.24 11.72 31.83
C ILE A 126 42.01 12.57 30.83
N GLN A 127 42.79 11.92 29.98
CA GLN A 127 43.30 12.51 28.75
C GLN A 127 42.34 12.19 27.61
N VAL A 128 42.00 13.20 26.81
CA VAL A 128 41.35 13.02 25.50
C VAL A 128 42.30 13.56 24.44
N ARG A 129 42.48 12.82 23.34
CA ARG A 129 43.28 13.27 22.19
C ARG A 129 42.82 12.66 20.89
N ASP A 130 43.13 13.28 19.76
CA ASP A 130 42.88 12.73 18.43
C ASP A 130 44.07 11.90 17.93
N LEU A 131 43.85 10.61 17.61
CA LEU A 131 44.89 9.72 17.08
C LEU A 131 45.28 10.03 15.64
N PHE A 132 44.44 10.72 14.87
CA PHE A 132 44.86 11.17 13.53
C PHE A 132 45.89 12.29 13.59
N ASN A 133 45.92 13.05 14.69
CA ASN A 133 46.92 14.07 14.97
C ASN A 133 47.25 14.92 13.74
N VAL A 134 46.21 15.47 13.11
CA VAL A 134 46.33 16.15 11.82
C VAL A 134 47.28 17.35 11.93
N ALA A 135 48.27 17.43 11.03
CA ALA A 135 49.30 18.47 11.07
C ALA A 135 48.77 19.90 10.86
N ARG A 136 47.53 20.05 10.39
CA ARG A 136 46.89 21.34 10.16
C ARG A 136 46.01 21.70 11.35
N ALA A 137 46.20 22.90 11.88
CA ALA A 137 45.33 23.46 12.90
C ALA A 137 43.91 23.69 12.34
N ASP A 138 42.89 23.09 12.96
CA ASP A 138 41.48 23.24 12.59
C ASP A 138 40.60 23.33 13.84
N PRO A 139 40.15 24.54 14.25
CA PRO A 139 39.36 24.73 15.46
C PRO A 139 37.94 24.13 15.37
N ARG A 140 37.54 23.55 14.23
CA ARG A 140 36.24 22.87 14.09
C ARG A 140 36.25 21.46 14.64
N LEU A 141 37.42 20.90 15.01
CA LEU A 141 37.57 19.55 15.55
C LEU A 141 37.13 19.50 17.02
N VAL A 142 35.87 19.85 17.28
CA VAL A 142 35.26 19.79 18.60
C VAL A 142 34.94 18.36 19.02
N TYR A 143 34.92 18.08 20.31
CA TYR A 143 34.35 16.84 20.83
C TYR A 143 33.55 17.11 22.10
N ARG A 144 32.74 16.12 22.48
CA ARG A 144 32.06 16.09 23.77
C ARG A 144 32.41 14.81 24.51
N LEU A 145 33.05 14.94 25.67
CA LEU A 145 33.27 13.87 26.63
C LEU A 145 32.11 13.81 27.62
N SER A 146 31.32 12.74 27.55
CA SER A 146 30.28 12.41 28.51
C SER A 146 30.86 11.53 29.61
N LEU A 147 30.84 12.01 30.85
CA LEU A 147 31.21 11.24 32.03
C LEU A 147 29.98 11.12 32.92
N ARG A 148 29.22 10.04 32.77
CA ARG A 148 27.90 9.86 33.40
C ARG A 148 27.86 8.63 34.28
N LYS A 149 26.82 8.50 35.13
CA LYS A 149 26.57 7.24 35.84
C LYS A 149 26.06 6.17 34.88
N GLU A 150 26.31 4.90 35.18
CA GLU A 150 25.74 3.77 34.45
C GLU A 150 24.20 3.86 34.51
N ALA A 151 23.57 4.03 33.35
CA ALA A 151 22.13 4.07 33.18
C ALA A 151 21.72 3.08 32.08
N PRO A 152 21.67 1.77 32.40
CA PRO A 152 21.38 0.73 31.41
C PRO A 152 20.13 1.09 30.62
N ASP A 153 20.21 1.03 29.29
CA ASP A 153 19.11 1.36 28.38
C ASP A 153 19.37 0.75 27.00
N PHE A 154 18.41 0.88 26.09
CA PHE A 154 18.59 0.52 24.69
C PHE A 154 17.83 1.46 23.75
N ARG A 155 18.26 1.44 22.49
CA ARG A 155 17.54 2.06 21.37
C ARG A 155 17.36 1.03 20.28
N LEU A 156 16.24 1.12 19.57
CA LEU A 156 15.93 0.19 18.49
C LEU A 156 15.92 0.88 17.14
N VAL A 157 16.41 0.16 16.13
CA VAL A 157 16.30 0.52 14.72
C VAL A 157 15.70 -0.66 13.97
N ALA A 158 14.71 -0.42 13.13
CA ALA A 158 14.05 -1.44 12.32
C ALA A 158 14.29 -1.17 10.83
N ALA A 159 14.80 -2.17 10.10
CA ALA A 159 15.05 -2.09 8.67
C ALA A 159 14.41 -3.28 7.96
N PRO A 160 13.76 -3.09 6.79
CA PRO A 160 13.37 -4.21 5.94
C PRO A 160 14.61 -5.02 5.56
N GLN A 161 14.58 -6.33 5.78
CA GLN A 161 15.70 -7.19 5.44
C GLN A 161 15.58 -7.59 3.96
N PRO A 162 16.54 -7.20 3.07
CA PRO A 162 16.53 -7.66 1.70
C PRO A 162 16.68 -9.19 1.62
N PRO A 163 16.19 -9.84 0.55
CA PRO A 163 16.48 -11.24 0.32
C PRO A 163 18.01 -11.45 0.22
N PRO A 164 18.53 -12.59 0.71
CA PRO A 164 19.93 -12.90 0.53
C PRO A 164 20.25 -13.03 -0.95
N SER A 165 21.43 -12.55 -1.35
CA SER A 165 21.87 -12.68 -2.74
C SER A 165 21.99 -14.15 -3.14
N PRO A 166 21.49 -14.54 -4.32
CA PRO A 166 21.77 -15.87 -4.88
C PRO A 166 23.27 -16.10 -5.11
N ASN A 167 24.05 -15.03 -5.28
CA ASN A 167 25.50 -15.06 -5.35
C ASN A 167 26.09 -14.68 -3.99
N LYS A 168 26.66 -15.66 -3.27
CA LYS A 168 27.24 -15.45 -1.93
C LYS A 168 28.43 -14.48 -1.92
N ASP A 169 29.10 -14.30 -3.05
CA ASP A 169 30.23 -13.38 -3.18
C ASP A 169 29.82 -11.96 -3.59
N ALA A 170 28.52 -11.74 -3.89
CA ALA A 170 28.00 -10.43 -4.25
C ALA A 170 28.35 -9.39 -3.19
N LYS A 171 28.79 -8.23 -3.65
CA LYS A 171 29.14 -7.07 -2.83
C LYS A 171 28.04 -6.02 -2.94
N GLU A 172 26.79 -6.45 -2.92
CA GLU A 172 25.63 -5.59 -3.11
C GLU A 172 25.00 -5.20 -1.78
N ALA A 173 24.37 -4.03 -1.75
CA ALA A 173 23.50 -3.57 -0.69
C ALA A 173 22.19 -3.10 -1.32
N LEU A 174 21.13 -3.90 -1.18
CA LEU A 174 19.87 -3.70 -1.89
C LEU A 174 18.93 -2.81 -1.09
N LEU A 175 18.42 -1.75 -1.72
CA LEU A 175 17.30 -1.00 -1.17
C LEU A 175 16.07 -1.90 -1.16
N TRP A 176 15.50 -2.10 0.03
CA TRP A 176 14.32 -2.95 0.20
C TRP A 176 13.17 -2.17 0.84
N THR A 177 11.96 -2.43 0.34
CA THR A 177 10.73 -1.81 0.84
C THR A 177 9.89 -2.89 1.54
N PRO A 178 9.32 -2.61 2.72
CA PRO A 178 8.44 -3.56 3.40
C PRO A 178 7.06 -3.56 2.73
N LEU A 179 6.94 -4.29 1.63
CA LEU A 179 5.70 -4.56 0.91
C LEU A 179 5.31 -6.02 1.13
N LEU A 180 4.08 -6.26 1.56
CA LEU A 180 3.47 -7.57 1.69
C LEU A 180 2.50 -7.82 0.54
N ARG A 181 2.68 -8.89 -0.21
CA ARG A 181 1.63 -9.50 -1.04
C ARG A 181 0.71 -10.35 -0.16
N ARG A 182 -0.48 -10.66 -0.65
CA ARG A 182 -1.36 -11.64 0.00
C ARG A 182 -0.64 -12.98 0.19
N GLY A 183 -0.71 -13.53 1.39
CA GLY A 183 -0.03 -14.78 1.75
C GLY A 183 1.50 -14.67 1.88
N GLU A 184 2.09 -13.48 1.80
CA GLU A 184 3.54 -13.29 1.94
C GLU A 184 3.95 -13.15 3.41
N THR A 185 5.17 -13.56 3.73
CA THR A 185 5.85 -13.20 4.97
C THR A 185 7.14 -12.46 4.64
N VAL A 186 7.36 -11.30 5.27
CA VAL A 186 8.59 -10.50 5.09
C VAL A 186 9.33 -10.29 6.41
N PRO A 187 10.67 -10.42 6.42
CA PRO A 187 11.49 -10.16 7.58
C PRO A 187 11.81 -8.68 7.77
N ILE A 188 11.62 -8.18 8.99
CA ILE A 188 12.10 -6.87 9.43
C ILE A 188 13.21 -7.08 10.45
N LYS A 189 14.45 -6.69 10.12
CA LYS A 189 15.57 -6.75 11.05
C LYS A 189 15.46 -5.62 12.07
N VAL A 190 15.32 -6.00 13.34
CA VAL A 190 15.29 -5.07 14.46
C VAL A 190 16.61 -5.16 15.20
N MET A 191 17.33 -4.04 15.27
CA MET A 191 18.65 -3.90 15.84
C MET A 191 18.58 -3.18 17.19
N ALA A 192 19.28 -3.71 18.18
CA ALA A 192 19.44 -3.12 19.51
C ALA A 192 20.79 -2.42 19.64
N LEU A 193 20.74 -1.10 19.79
CA LEU A 193 21.87 -0.30 20.27
C LEU A 193 21.78 -0.28 21.80
N ARG A 194 22.45 -1.25 22.42
CA ARG A 194 22.53 -1.42 23.88
C ARG A 194 23.41 -0.31 24.47
N ARG A 195 23.00 0.26 25.60
CA ARG A 195 23.68 1.38 26.27
C ARG A 195 23.97 1.04 27.71
N ASP A 196 25.09 1.56 28.19
CA ASP A 196 25.49 1.57 29.59
C ASP A 196 25.32 0.19 30.23
N ASN A 197 25.91 -0.82 29.58
CA ASN A 197 25.94 -2.22 30.00
C ASN A 197 24.58 -2.96 30.01
N PHE A 198 23.53 -2.41 29.41
CA PHE A 198 22.27 -3.14 29.26
C PHE A 198 22.44 -4.38 28.39
N ASN A 199 22.19 -5.55 28.96
CA ASN A 199 22.36 -6.83 28.27
C ASN A 199 21.11 -7.72 28.34
N GLY A 200 19.99 -7.25 28.88
CA GLY A 200 18.77 -8.05 29.02
C GLY A 200 18.09 -8.42 27.69
N ASP A 201 17.16 -9.36 27.76
CA ASP A 201 16.26 -9.67 26.65
C ASP A 201 15.39 -8.47 26.25
N ILE A 202 15.09 -8.33 24.97
CA ILE A 202 14.16 -7.32 24.44
C ILE A 202 13.06 -8.03 23.66
N GLU A 203 11.84 -8.04 24.18
CA GLU A 203 10.67 -8.57 23.51
C GLU A 203 10.16 -7.57 22.46
N LEU A 204 9.97 -8.03 21.23
CA LEU A 204 9.56 -7.19 20.11
C LEU A 204 8.07 -7.39 19.80
N LYS A 205 7.39 -6.29 19.49
CA LYS A 205 5.99 -6.31 19.04
C LYS A 205 5.78 -5.30 17.92
N ALA A 206 4.97 -5.66 16.93
CA ALA A 206 4.36 -4.70 16.02
C ALA A 206 2.98 -4.28 16.53
N GLU A 207 2.72 -2.98 16.50
CA GLU A 207 1.45 -2.35 16.88
C GLU A 207 0.91 -1.57 15.68
N ASN A 208 -0.40 -1.35 15.64
CA ASN A 208 -1.12 -0.71 14.53
C ASN A 208 -1.00 -1.44 13.18
N LEU A 209 -0.94 -2.78 13.21
CA LEU A 209 -0.99 -3.58 11.99
C LEU A 209 -2.38 -3.47 11.33
N PRO A 210 -2.48 -3.40 10.00
CA PRO A 210 -3.77 -3.40 9.31
C PRO A 210 -4.47 -4.77 9.46
N PRO A 211 -5.81 -4.83 9.29
CA PRO A 211 -6.55 -6.08 9.32
C PRO A 211 -5.96 -7.13 8.36
N GLY A 212 -5.79 -8.36 8.85
CA GLY A 212 -5.20 -9.46 8.07
C GLY A 212 -3.66 -9.48 8.05
N VAL A 213 -2.97 -8.59 8.78
CA VAL A 213 -1.51 -8.67 8.97
C VAL A 213 -1.19 -9.04 10.42
N THR A 214 -0.26 -9.98 10.58
CA THR A 214 0.20 -10.49 11.88
C THR A 214 1.71 -10.39 12.01
N CYS A 215 2.24 -10.55 13.23
CA CYS A 215 3.67 -10.66 13.48
C CYS A 215 4.00 -11.81 14.46
N ASN A 216 5.22 -12.33 14.40
CA ASN A 216 5.69 -13.33 15.36
C ASN A 216 5.99 -12.75 16.76
N GLN A 217 6.18 -13.66 17.73
CA GLN A 217 6.72 -13.33 19.05
C GLN A 217 8.25 -13.24 18.99
N ALA A 218 8.77 -12.21 18.33
CA ALA A 218 10.22 -12.03 18.19
C ALA A 218 10.85 -11.49 19.49
N ARG A 219 12.09 -11.93 19.78
CA ARG A 219 12.90 -11.45 20.91
C ARG A 219 14.33 -11.23 20.46
N ILE A 220 14.93 -10.12 20.87
CA ILE A 220 16.39 -9.97 20.83
C ILE A 220 16.90 -10.54 22.15
N GLU A 221 17.46 -11.73 22.10
CA GLU A 221 17.99 -12.42 23.27
C GLU A 221 19.13 -11.63 23.93
N LYS A 222 19.37 -11.94 25.19
CA LYS A 222 20.59 -11.59 25.92
C LYS A 222 21.83 -11.83 25.05
N ASP A 223 22.80 -10.92 25.12
CA ASP A 223 24.05 -10.96 24.33
C ASP A 223 23.88 -10.82 22.81
N LYS A 224 22.65 -10.86 22.28
CA LYS A 224 22.36 -10.61 20.87
C LYS A 224 22.07 -9.13 20.62
N SER A 225 22.38 -8.69 19.41
CA SER A 225 22.24 -7.29 18.98
C SER A 225 21.13 -7.09 17.94
N SER A 226 20.52 -8.16 17.41
CA SER A 226 19.37 -8.05 16.53
C SER A 226 18.53 -9.32 16.50
N ALA A 227 17.30 -9.20 16.02
CA ALA A 227 16.40 -10.31 15.69
C ALA A 227 15.54 -9.94 14.48
N LEU A 228 14.91 -10.94 13.85
CA LEU A 228 13.94 -10.71 12.79
C LEU A 228 12.52 -10.71 13.36
N LEU A 229 11.79 -9.62 13.11
CA LEU A 229 10.35 -9.54 13.28
C LEU A 229 9.70 -9.90 11.94
N MET A 230 8.99 -11.01 11.91
CA MET A 230 8.33 -11.53 10.71
C MET A 230 6.93 -10.91 10.63
N LEU A 231 6.61 -10.24 9.53
CA LEU A 231 5.27 -9.75 9.24
C LEU A 231 4.62 -10.65 8.20
N THR A 232 3.41 -11.13 8.44
CA THR A 232 2.70 -12.05 7.55
C THR A 232 1.34 -11.48 7.17
N ALA A 233 1.05 -11.41 5.87
CA ALA A 233 -0.26 -11.02 5.35
C ALA A 233 -1.11 -12.26 5.04
N ALA A 234 -2.39 -12.23 5.45
CA ALA A 234 -3.36 -13.25 5.10
C ALA A 234 -3.60 -13.32 3.58
N GLU A 235 -4.06 -14.47 3.11
CA GLU A 235 -4.42 -14.74 1.71
C GLU A 235 -5.48 -13.78 1.14
N ASN A 236 -6.32 -13.20 2.00
CA ASN A 236 -7.38 -12.28 1.64
C ASN A 236 -7.13 -10.84 2.14
N ALA A 237 -5.90 -10.51 2.54
CA ALA A 237 -5.58 -9.17 3.06
C ALA A 237 -5.98 -8.07 2.06
N ALA A 238 -6.55 -6.98 2.58
CA ALA A 238 -6.93 -5.83 1.78
C ALA A 238 -5.72 -4.96 1.44
N GLY A 239 -5.82 -4.17 0.36
CA GLY A 239 -4.80 -3.19 0.04
C GLY A 239 -4.69 -2.12 1.12
N TRP A 240 -3.48 -1.85 1.60
CA TRP A 240 -3.24 -0.88 2.66
C TRP A 240 -1.84 -0.27 2.57
N VAL A 241 -1.69 0.99 2.99
CA VAL A 241 -0.39 1.62 3.17
C VAL A 241 -0.45 2.58 4.36
N GLY A 242 0.54 2.53 5.23
CA GLY A 242 0.58 3.42 6.38
C GLY A 242 1.67 3.10 7.39
N PRO A 243 1.80 3.94 8.42
CA PRO A 243 2.79 3.75 9.47
C PRO A 243 2.37 2.61 10.43
N VAL A 244 3.32 1.75 10.77
CA VAL A 244 3.21 0.77 11.86
C VAL A 244 4.25 1.10 12.94
N LYS A 245 4.02 0.63 14.18
CA LYS A 245 4.95 0.85 15.29
C LYS A 245 5.63 -0.48 15.63
N ILE A 246 6.96 -0.47 15.70
CA ILE A 246 7.72 -1.58 16.26
C ILE A 246 8.23 -1.13 17.62
N VAL A 247 7.92 -1.92 18.67
CA VAL A 247 8.23 -1.59 20.06
C VAL A 247 9.00 -2.75 20.68
N GLY A 248 10.09 -2.43 21.36
CA GLY A 248 10.80 -3.36 22.24
C GLY A 248 10.46 -3.11 23.70
N ARG A 249 10.16 -4.16 24.45
CA ARG A 249 9.98 -4.14 25.91
C ARG A 249 11.10 -4.92 26.57
N ALA A 250 11.66 -4.38 27.65
CA ALA A 250 12.65 -5.08 28.45
C ALA A 250 12.58 -4.65 29.91
N LYS A 251 13.10 -5.49 30.81
CA LYS A 251 13.28 -5.13 32.22
C LYS A 251 14.66 -4.52 32.45
N ILE A 252 14.69 -3.39 33.15
CA ILE A 252 15.91 -2.73 33.61
C ILE A 252 15.80 -2.62 35.13
N GLY A 253 16.53 -3.48 35.84
CA GLY A 253 16.24 -3.77 37.23
C GLY A 253 14.82 -4.34 37.36
N GLU A 254 14.00 -3.75 38.22
CA GLU A 254 12.59 -4.13 38.41
C GLU A 254 11.63 -3.40 37.47
N THR A 255 12.10 -2.38 36.75
CA THR A 255 11.25 -1.53 35.91
C THR A 255 11.15 -2.09 34.49
N GLU A 256 9.93 -2.25 34.00
CA GLU A 256 9.70 -2.51 32.57
C GLU A 256 9.80 -1.21 31.78
N VAL A 257 10.60 -1.21 30.72
CA VAL A 257 10.72 -0.08 29.80
C VAL A 257 10.31 -0.47 28.39
N ALA A 258 9.68 0.45 27.68
CA ALA A 258 9.35 0.32 26.27
C ALA A 258 10.13 1.32 25.41
N ARG A 259 10.61 0.88 24.24
CA ARG A 259 11.32 1.71 23.26
C ARG A 259 10.75 1.50 21.86
N LYS A 260 10.28 2.57 21.22
CA LYS A 260 9.89 2.54 19.80
C LYS A 260 11.15 2.43 18.93
N ALA A 261 11.14 1.51 17.97
CA ALA A 261 12.16 1.44 16.95
C ALA A 261 12.02 2.59 15.94
N ARG A 262 13.15 3.17 15.54
CA ARG A 262 13.20 4.09 14.40
C ARG A 262 13.35 3.28 13.12
N GLY A 263 12.65 3.65 12.06
CA GLY A 263 12.86 3.01 10.76
C GLY A 263 14.23 3.38 10.19
N ALA A 264 14.85 2.46 9.44
CA ALA A 264 16.04 2.71 8.65
C ALA A 264 15.86 2.14 7.24
N THR A 265 16.52 2.77 6.27
CA THR A 265 16.54 2.33 4.87
C THR A 265 17.80 2.84 4.19
N LEU A 266 18.23 2.15 3.13
CA LEU A 266 19.25 2.66 2.22
C LEU A 266 18.69 3.86 1.44
N ASN A 267 19.57 4.79 1.09
CA ASN A 267 19.18 5.89 0.22
C ASN A 267 18.99 5.42 -1.24
N TRP A 268 19.80 4.45 -1.67
CA TRP A 268 19.71 3.79 -2.98
C TRP A 268 20.36 2.40 -2.92
N THR A 269 20.09 1.57 -3.94
CA THR A 269 20.77 0.29 -4.12
C THR A 269 22.21 0.52 -4.55
N VAL A 270 23.15 -0.16 -3.90
CA VAL A 270 24.57 -0.19 -4.27
C VAL A 270 24.87 -1.58 -4.84
N ASN A 271 25.30 -1.65 -6.10
CA ASN A 271 25.57 -2.93 -6.77
C ASN A 271 26.94 -3.53 -6.41
N ASP A 272 27.92 -2.68 -6.08
CA ASP A 272 29.25 -3.10 -5.60
C ASP A 272 29.80 -2.08 -4.60
N TYR A 273 29.75 -2.41 -3.31
CA TYR A 273 30.20 -1.54 -2.24
C TYR A 273 31.72 -1.39 -2.13
N ASN A 274 32.51 -2.07 -2.97
CA ASN A 274 33.93 -1.76 -3.14
C ASN A 274 34.14 -0.50 -3.99
N ASN A 275 33.20 -0.22 -4.90
CA ASN A 275 33.30 0.89 -5.86
C ASN A 275 32.47 2.11 -5.43
N GLU A 276 31.41 1.88 -4.66
CA GLU A 276 30.48 2.92 -4.24
C GLU A 276 30.18 2.84 -2.73
N ALA A 277 30.18 3.98 -2.05
CA ALA A 277 29.90 4.04 -0.63
C ALA A 277 28.41 3.79 -0.35
N ILE A 278 28.14 3.01 0.71
CA ILE A 278 26.77 2.76 1.16
C ILE A 278 26.29 3.92 2.01
N GLU A 279 25.17 4.50 1.60
CA GLU A 279 24.51 5.58 2.33
C GLU A 279 23.14 5.12 2.85
N SER A 280 22.96 5.24 4.15
CA SER A 280 21.72 4.84 4.83
C SER A 280 21.17 5.98 5.68
N ARG A 281 19.85 5.98 5.87
CA ARG A 281 19.17 7.00 6.67
C ARG A 281 18.16 6.41 7.62
N LEU A 282 17.89 7.17 8.68
CA LEU A 282 16.73 6.92 9.53
C LEU A 282 15.49 7.56 8.92
N SER A 283 14.36 6.87 8.99
CA SER A 283 13.04 7.42 8.71
C SER A 283 12.35 7.85 10.01
N ARG A 284 11.39 8.78 9.90
CA ARG A 284 10.58 9.22 11.04
C ARG A 284 9.62 8.12 11.51
N ASP A 285 9.01 7.45 10.54
CA ASP A 285 8.10 6.32 10.75
C ASP A 285 8.54 5.10 9.94
N PHE A 286 8.09 3.93 10.38
CA PHE A 286 8.21 2.68 9.63
C PHE A 286 6.89 2.45 8.88
N VAL A 287 6.91 2.63 7.56
CA VAL A 287 5.73 2.50 6.70
C VAL A 287 5.70 1.08 6.15
N LEU A 288 4.54 0.42 6.21
CA LEU A 288 4.28 -0.89 5.63
C LEU A 288 3.27 -0.76 4.49
N GLY A 289 3.51 -1.46 3.39
CA GLY A 289 2.54 -1.63 2.31
C GLY A 289 1.97 -3.05 2.29
N VAL A 290 0.68 -3.19 1.99
CA VAL A 290 0.00 -4.46 1.72
C VAL A 290 -0.66 -4.35 0.35
N SER A 291 -0.32 -5.26 -0.57
CA SER A 291 -0.93 -5.32 -1.89
C SER A 291 -2.32 -5.92 -1.82
N GLY A 292 -3.31 -5.20 -2.33
CA GLY A 292 -4.69 -5.67 -2.45
C GLY A 292 -4.98 -6.40 -3.77
N VAL A 293 -3.98 -6.55 -4.62
CA VAL A 293 -4.14 -7.11 -5.98
C VAL A 293 -3.16 -8.24 -6.26
N GLU A 294 -1.98 -8.22 -5.63
CA GLU A 294 -0.93 -9.19 -5.87
C GLU A 294 -0.86 -10.22 -4.74
N THR A 295 -0.67 -11.49 -5.13
CA THR A 295 -0.52 -12.62 -4.21
C THR A 295 0.89 -13.18 -4.33
N ALA A 296 1.48 -13.63 -3.22
CA ALA A 296 2.81 -14.21 -3.21
C ALA A 296 2.88 -15.44 -4.16
N PRO A 297 3.95 -15.60 -4.95
CA PRO A 297 4.08 -16.75 -5.85
C PRO A 297 4.11 -18.07 -5.09
N ILE A 298 4.69 -18.09 -3.88
CA ILE A 298 4.59 -19.23 -2.97
C ILE A 298 4.32 -18.71 -1.56
N SER A 299 3.41 -19.37 -0.86
CA SER A 299 3.14 -19.16 0.56
C SER A 299 3.34 -20.48 1.30
N ILE A 300 4.02 -20.43 2.45
CA ILE A 300 4.28 -21.60 3.29
C ILE A 300 3.77 -21.27 4.69
N GLU A 301 2.94 -22.13 5.25
CA GLU A 301 2.37 -21.98 6.59
C GLU A 301 2.19 -23.35 7.25
N SER A 302 2.08 -23.40 8.58
CA SER A 302 1.59 -24.60 9.24
C SER A 302 0.11 -24.81 8.90
N SER A 303 -0.32 -26.06 8.70
CA SER A 303 -1.72 -26.36 8.38
C SER A 303 -2.68 -25.96 9.50
N GLU A 304 -2.17 -25.88 10.74
CA GLU A 304 -2.88 -25.35 11.90
C GLU A 304 -2.15 -24.12 12.43
N SER A 305 -2.88 -23.02 12.62
CA SER A 305 -2.36 -21.79 13.23
C SER A 305 -2.53 -21.86 14.74
N LYS A 306 -1.60 -22.55 15.41
CA LYS A 306 -1.56 -22.71 16.87
C LYS A 306 -0.13 -22.60 17.40
N VAL A 307 0.00 -22.41 18.71
CA VAL A 307 1.27 -22.66 19.41
C VAL A 307 1.44 -24.16 19.52
N TRP A 308 2.57 -24.66 19.06
CA TRP A 308 2.91 -26.08 19.16
C TRP A 308 3.52 -26.35 20.53
N GLU A 309 3.00 -27.31 21.28
CA GLU A 309 3.47 -27.60 22.64
C GLU A 309 4.16 -28.96 22.67
N THR A 310 5.32 -29.03 23.33
CA THR A 310 6.09 -30.28 23.50
C THR A 310 6.98 -30.19 24.74
N PRO A 311 7.29 -31.31 25.41
CA PRO A 311 8.37 -31.33 26.40
C PRO A 311 9.75 -31.18 25.74
N GLU A 312 10.78 -30.79 26.50
CA GLU A 312 12.19 -30.62 26.06
C GLU A 312 12.79 -31.82 25.31
N ALA A 313 12.31 -33.03 25.57
CA ALA A 313 12.76 -34.27 24.91
C ALA A 313 11.72 -34.85 23.94
N GLY A 314 10.70 -34.07 23.58
CA GLY A 314 9.64 -34.50 22.69
C GLY A 314 10.02 -34.43 21.22
N LYS A 315 9.26 -35.17 20.40
CA LYS A 315 9.33 -35.11 18.94
C LYS A 315 8.08 -34.41 18.43
N LEU A 316 8.27 -33.38 17.62
CA LEU A 316 7.20 -32.59 17.05
C LEU A 316 7.03 -32.91 15.57
N LYS A 317 5.78 -33.10 15.13
CA LYS A 317 5.42 -33.23 13.71
C LYS A 317 4.48 -32.09 13.34
N ILE A 318 4.96 -31.15 12.54
CA ILE A 318 4.22 -29.98 12.10
C ILE A 318 3.82 -30.19 10.63
N PRO A 319 2.54 -30.43 10.32
CA PRO A 319 2.07 -30.42 8.94
C PRO A 319 2.17 -29.00 8.37
N LEU A 320 2.76 -28.90 7.20
CA LEU A 320 2.93 -27.67 6.44
C LEU A 320 2.00 -27.69 5.23
N LYS A 321 1.48 -26.51 4.90
CA LYS A 321 0.76 -26.21 3.67
C LYS A 321 1.64 -25.32 2.79
N VAL A 322 1.73 -25.68 1.51
CA VAL A 322 2.50 -24.95 0.50
C VAL A 322 1.55 -24.54 -0.62
N ALA A 323 1.17 -23.27 -0.65
CA ALA A 323 0.41 -22.70 -1.75
C ALA A 323 1.37 -22.24 -2.84
N ARG A 324 1.31 -22.86 -4.03
CA ARG A 324 2.10 -22.49 -5.20
C ARG A 324 1.22 -21.78 -6.22
N ARG A 325 1.70 -20.66 -6.74
CA ARG A 325 1.07 -19.80 -7.74
C ARG A 325 2.12 -19.45 -8.79
N ALA A 326 1.67 -19.06 -9.98
CA ALA A 326 2.54 -18.87 -11.15
C ALA A 326 3.41 -20.13 -11.46
N ASP A 327 4.44 -19.98 -12.29
CA ASP A 327 5.22 -21.10 -12.81
C ASP A 327 6.43 -21.43 -11.90
N PHE A 328 6.16 -21.73 -10.62
CA PHE A 328 7.16 -22.10 -9.61
C PHE A 328 7.05 -23.59 -9.22
N ASN A 329 7.54 -24.45 -10.11
CA ASN A 329 7.37 -25.92 -10.01
C ASN A 329 8.61 -26.67 -9.50
N ALA A 330 9.70 -25.99 -9.16
CA ALA A 330 10.91 -26.63 -8.63
C ALA A 330 10.70 -27.18 -7.21
N ASN A 331 11.53 -28.17 -6.85
CA ASN A 331 11.65 -28.66 -5.47
C ASN A 331 12.06 -27.50 -4.56
N LEU A 332 11.50 -27.45 -3.36
CA LEU A 332 11.89 -26.48 -2.34
C LEU A 332 12.73 -27.18 -1.28
N LYS A 333 13.84 -26.55 -0.90
CA LYS A 333 14.64 -26.97 0.24
C LYS A 333 14.41 -25.97 1.36
N LEU A 334 13.60 -26.36 2.33
CA LEU A 334 13.19 -25.50 3.43
C LEU A 334 14.23 -25.62 4.56
N LYS A 335 14.89 -24.51 4.85
CA LYS A 335 15.84 -24.40 5.97
C LYS A 335 15.17 -23.70 7.15
N ALA A 336 15.30 -24.27 8.36
CA ALA A 336 14.88 -23.58 9.58
C ALA A 336 15.86 -22.45 9.93
N ALA A 337 15.31 -21.32 10.39
CA ALA A 337 16.07 -20.15 10.80
C ALA A 337 15.29 -19.33 11.84
N GLY A 338 15.97 -18.36 12.45
CA GLY A 338 15.41 -17.49 13.50
C GLY A 338 15.58 -18.03 14.92
N LEU A 339 15.99 -19.30 15.08
CA LEU A 339 16.26 -19.94 16.35
C LEU A 339 17.56 -20.76 16.24
N GLY A 340 18.62 -20.30 16.91
CA GLY A 340 19.97 -20.85 16.71
C GLY A 340 20.11 -22.34 16.99
N ALA A 341 19.29 -22.88 17.91
CA ALA A 341 19.23 -24.32 18.19
C ALA A 341 18.82 -25.17 16.96
N LEU A 342 18.09 -24.58 16.00
CA LEU A 342 17.60 -25.22 14.79
C LEU A 342 18.47 -24.92 13.56
N ASP A 343 19.59 -24.20 13.69
CA ASP A 343 20.46 -23.88 12.55
C ASP A 343 21.05 -25.15 11.88
N SER A 344 21.18 -26.23 12.65
CA SER A 344 21.66 -27.56 12.20
C SER A 344 20.54 -28.52 11.80
N LEU A 345 19.26 -28.11 11.90
CA LEU A 345 18.14 -28.94 11.48
C LEU A 345 18.26 -29.25 9.99
N LYS A 346 18.11 -30.53 9.62
CA LYS A 346 18.18 -30.96 8.23
C LYS A 346 17.11 -30.26 7.39
N GLU A 347 17.49 -29.79 6.20
CA GLU A 347 16.55 -29.16 5.27
C GLU A 347 15.40 -30.12 4.92
N ILE A 348 14.18 -29.60 4.91
CA ILE A 348 13.00 -30.34 4.46
C ILE A 348 12.89 -30.17 2.95
N GLU A 349 12.93 -31.28 2.21
CA GLU A 349 12.67 -31.28 0.78
C GLU A 349 11.17 -31.38 0.52
N VAL A 350 10.65 -30.46 -0.28
CA VAL A 350 9.26 -30.45 -0.75
C VAL A 350 9.28 -30.58 -2.26
N ASP A 351 8.81 -31.72 -2.76
CA ASP A 351 8.79 -32.03 -4.17
C ASP A 351 8.08 -30.96 -5.00
N GLY A 352 8.50 -30.83 -6.26
CA GLY A 352 7.86 -29.98 -7.25
C GLY A 352 6.38 -30.29 -7.35
N LYS A 353 5.54 -29.25 -7.26
CA LYS A 353 4.06 -29.31 -7.24
C LYS A 353 3.42 -29.83 -5.96
N ALA A 354 4.17 -30.38 -5.00
CA ALA A 354 3.60 -30.75 -3.71
C ALA A 354 3.03 -29.51 -2.99
N THR A 355 1.85 -29.67 -2.40
CA THR A 355 1.10 -28.62 -1.69
C THR A 355 1.11 -28.80 -0.17
N ASN A 356 1.82 -29.82 0.31
CA ASN A 356 1.97 -30.14 1.71
C ASN A 356 3.37 -30.74 1.97
N ALA A 357 3.80 -30.65 3.21
CA ALA A 357 5.00 -31.31 3.72
C ALA A 357 4.83 -31.55 5.23
N THR A 358 5.71 -32.34 5.84
CA THR A 358 5.74 -32.47 7.30
C THR A 358 7.13 -32.08 7.79
N LEU A 359 7.17 -31.12 8.71
CA LEU A 359 8.38 -30.76 9.44
C LEU A 359 8.45 -31.63 10.70
N GLU A 360 9.52 -32.40 10.84
CA GLU A 360 9.81 -33.19 12.04
C GLU A 360 10.96 -32.55 12.81
N ILE A 361 10.78 -32.34 14.11
CA ILE A 361 11.81 -31.78 15.00
C ILE A 361 11.96 -32.72 16.19
N ASP A 362 13.19 -33.15 16.45
CA ASP A 362 13.56 -33.83 17.68
C ASP A 362 14.22 -32.84 18.64
N LEU A 363 13.49 -32.41 19.68
CA LEU A 363 14.02 -31.39 20.59
C LEU A 363 15.18 -31.92 21.43
N ALA A 364 15.28 -33.23 21.65
CA ALA A 364 16.39 -33.83 22.38
C ALA A 364 17.71 -33.69 21.60
N GLU A 365 17.67 -33.75 20.27
CA GLU A 365 18.84 -33.57 19.40
C GLU A 365 19.29 -32.10 19.35
N HIS A 366 18.32 -31.17 19.37
CA HIS A 366 18.58 -29.73 19.20
C HIS A 366 18.74 -28.95 20.51
N LYS A 367 18.48 -29.58 21.67
CA LYS A 367 18.70 -29.01 23.02
C LYS A 367 18.02 -27.65 23.21
N LEU A 368 16.78 -27.53 22.75
CA LEU A 368 16.01 -26.30 22.88
C LEU A 368 15.53 -26.13 24.34
N PRO A 369 15.83 -25.01 25.02
CA PRO A 369 15.47 -24.83 26.43
C PRO A 369 13.95 -24.60 26.61
N PRO A 370 13.42 -24.74 27.84
CA PRO A 370 12.01 -24.46 28.13
C PRO A 370 11.64 -23.01 27.85
N GLY A 371 10.37 -22.80 27.53
CA GLY A 371 9.75 -21.51 27.28
C GLY A 371 9.26 -21.36 25.85
N THR A 372 8.88 -20.12 25.53
CA THR A 372 8.30 -19.75 24.25
C THR A 372 9.37 -19.42 23.22
N HIS A 373 9.28 -20.04 22.04
CA HIS A 373 10.18 -19.87 20.92
C HIS A 373 9.41 -19.58 19.63
N SER A 374 10.08 -18.93 18.68
CA SER A 374 9.54 -18.69 17.34
C SER A 374 10.64 -18.90 16.32
N PHE A 375 10.34 -19.63 15.25
CA PHE A 375 11.24 -19.84 14.12
C PHE A 375 10.45 -19.81 12.81
N TYR A 376 11.15 -19.78 11.69
CA TYR A 376 10.55 -19.80 10.37
C TYR A 376 11.35 -20.71 9.44
N LEU A 377 10.73 -21.10 8.33
CA LEU A 377 11.38 -21.81 7.25
C LEU A 377 11.71 -20.82 6.12
N GLN A 378 12.86 -20.99 5.49
CA GLN A 378 13.30 -20.17 4.38
C GLN A 378 13.75 -21.05 3.21
N THR A 379 13.48 -20.59 1.99
CA THR A 379 14.01 -21.21 0.77
C THR A 379 14.22 -20.18 -0.34
N GLN A 380 15.05 -20.51 -1.32
CA GLN A 380 15.18 -19.77 -2.57
C GLN A 380 14.83 -20.70 -3.72
N THR A 381 14.06 -20.20 -4.68
CA THR A 381 13.65 -20.99 -5.83
C THR A 381 13.52 -20.13 -7.08
N ALA A 382 13.86 -20.70 -8.22
CA ALA A 382 13.71 -20.08 -9.53
C ALA A 382 12.36 -20.47 -10.15
N GLY A 383 11.77 -19.55 -10.90
CA GLY A 383 10.55 -19.80 -11.66
C GLY A 383 10.20 -18.60 -12.52
N LYS A 384 9.02 -18.65 -13.16
CA LYS A 384 8.54 -17.54 -13.98
C LYS A 384 7.50 -16.72 -13.26
N TYR A 385 7.75 -15.42 -13.21
CA TYR A 385 6.84 -14.44 -12.64
C TYR A 385 6.30 -13.52 -13.75
N ARG A 386 5.01 -13.16 -13.65
CA ARG A 386 4.33 -12.24 -14.56
C ARG A 386 3.89 -11.01 -13.78
N ASN A 387 4.26 -9.82 -14.25
CA ASN A 387 3.84 -8.58 -13.61
C ASN A 387 2.43 -8.17 -14.08
N ASN A 388 1.46 -8.13 -13.16
CA ASN A 388 0.08 -7.70 -13.39
C ASN A 388 -0.62 -8.35 -14.61
N PRO A 389 -0.70 -9.70 -14.67
CA PRO A 389 -1.37 -10.42 -15.77
C PRO A 389 -2.87 -10.11 -15.87
N GLU A 390 -3.52 -9.72 -14.78
CA GLU A 390 -4.94 -9.35 -14.75
C GLU A 390 -5.20 -8.08 -15.57
N ALA A 391 -4.32 -7.08 -15.49
CA ALA A 391 -4.43 -5.87 -16.31
C ALA A 391 -4.27 -6.16 -17.80
N ALA A 392 -3.35 -7.07 -18.17
CA ALA A 392 -3.20 -7.50 -19.56
C ALA A 392 -4.48 -8.16 -20.09
N LYS A 393 -5.08 -9.05 -19.30
CA LYS A 393 -6.35 -9.71 -19.65
C LYS A 393 -7.50 -8.69 -19.80
N ALA A 394 -7.60 -7.73 -18.88
CA ALA A 394 -8.63 -6.69 -18.94
C ALA A 394 -8.46 -5.77 -20.16
N ALA A 395 -7.21 -5.43 -20.52
CA ALA A 395 -6.93 -4.63 -21.70
C ALA A 395 -7.23 -5.38 -23.01
N GLU A 396 -6.93 -6.67 -23.08
CA GLU A 396 -7.30 -7.53 -24.22
C GLU A 396 -8.82 -7.61 -24.41
N GLU A 397 -9.58 -7.77 -23.32
CA GLU A 397 -11.04 -7.78 -23.38
C GLU A 397 -11.61 -6.42 -23.83
N ALA A 398 -11.06 -5.32 -23.32
CA ALA A 398 -11.44 -3.99 -23.77
C ALA A 398 -11.15 -3.75 -25.26
N LEU A 399 -10.05 -4.29 -25.79
CA LEU A 399 -9.74 -4.27 -27.22
C LEU A 399 -10.79 -5.04 -28.02
N LYS A 400 -11.14 -6.27 -27.61
CA LYS A 400 -12.17 -7.08 -28.29
C LYS A 400 -13.52 -6.35 -28.36
N GLN A 401 -13.91 -5.68 -27.27
CA GLN A 401 -15.14 -4.89 -27.23
C GLN A 401 -15.08 -3.68 -28.17
N ALA A 402 -13.94 -2.98 -28.23
CA ALA A 402 -13.75 -1.86 -29.15
C ALA A 402 -13.73 -2.30 -30.62
N GLU A 403 -13.11 -3.44 -30.93
CA GLU A 403 -13.12 -4.04 -32.26
C GLU A 403 -14.53 -4.41 -32.71
N LYS A 404 -15.30 -5.05 -31.82
CA LYS A 404 -16.71 -5.36 -32.09
C LYS A 404 -17.53 -4.11 -32.34
N LEU A 405 -17.35 -3.06 -31.53
CA LEU A 405 -18.07 -1.79 -31.72
C LEU A 405 -17.77 -1.15 -33.09
N VAL A 406 -16.51 -1.19 -33.54
CA VAL A 406 -16.14 -0.71 -34.89
C VAL A 406 -16.85 -1.52 -35.97
N VAL A 407 -16.92 -2.84 -35.84
CA VAL A 407 -17.66 -3.71 -36.79
C VAL A 407 -19.15 -3.34 -36.81
N ASP A 408 -19.79 -3.28 -35.64
CA ASP A 408 -21.22 -2.97 -35.50
C ASP A 408 -21.56 -1.58 -36.09
N LEU A 409 -20.73 -0.57 -35.81
CA LEU A 409 -20.91 0.79 -36.36
C LEU A 409 -20.61 0.86 -37.86
N THR A 410 -19.67 0.07 -38.36
CA THR A 410 -19.41 -0.03 -39.81
C THR A 410 -20.61 -0.63 -40.53
N GLU A 411 -21.22 -1.68 -39.98
CA GLU A 411 -22.46 -2.26 -40.53
C GLU A 411 -23.64 -1.29 -40.45
N ALA A 412 -23.78 -0.58 -39.33
CA ALA A 412 -24.82 0.43 -39.17
C ALA A 412 -24.66 1.58 -40.18
N LEU A 413 -23.43 2.06 -40.40
CA LEU A 413 -23.13 3.09 -41.38
C LEU A 413 -23.47 2.64 -42.81
N LYS A 414 -23.19 1.38 -43.17
CA LYS A 414 -23.57 0.81 -44.49
C LYS A 414 -25.09 0.78 -44.69
N LYS A 415 -25.86 0.50 -43.64
CA LYS A 415 -27.33 0.41 -43.70
C LYS A 415 -28.05 1.75 -43.55
N ALA A 416 -27.38 2.78 -43.04
CA ALA A 416 -27.99 4.08 -42.75
C ALA A 416 -28.60 4.80 -43.98
N PRO A 417 -27.96 4.82 -45.17
CA PRO A 417 -28.54 5.44 -46.37
C PRO A 417 -29.82 4.75 -46.84
N GLU A 418 -29.87 3.41 -46.80
CA GLU A 418 -31.06 2.63 -47.16
C GLU A 418 -32.21 2.88 -46.18
N ALA A 419 -31.91 2.89 -44.88
CA ALA A 419 -32.89 3.19 -43.83
C ALA A 419 -33.47 4.61 -44.00
N LYS A 420 -32.63 5.60 -44.32
CA LYS A 420 -33.06 6.97 -44.62
C LYS A 420 -33.95 7.04 -45.84
N GLN A 421 -33.57 6.41 -46.96
CA GLN A 421 -34.41 6.40 -48.16
C GLN A 421 -35.78 5.76 -47.89
N ALA A 422 -35.82 4.67 -47.11
CA ALA A 422 -37.07 4.05 -46.71
C ALA A 422 -37.94 4.98 -45.84
N ALA A 423 -37.34 5.72 -44.92
CA ALA A 423 -38.03 6.69 -44.08
C ALA A 423 -38.56 7.89 -44.88
N ILE A 424 -37.76 8.46 -45.80
CA ILE A 424 -38.17 9.53 -46.72
C ILE A 424 -39.37 9.09 -47.55
N LYS A 425 -39.31 7.88 -48.14
CA LYS A 425 -40.43 7.34 -48.94
C LYS A 425 -41.69 7.22 -48.10
N THR A 426 -41.58 6.65 -46.91
CA THR A 426 -42.72 6.45 -45.99
C THR A 426 -43.34 7.78 -45.56
N ALA A 427 -42.52 8.77 -45.18
CA ALA A 427 -42.99 10.10 -44.81
C ALA A 427 -43.68 10.82 -45.98
N THR A 428 -43.13 10.69 -47.20
CA THR A 428 -43.70 11.28 -48.41
C THR A 428 -45.07 10.68 -48.73
N ASP A 429 -45.19 9.35 -48.70
CA ASP A 429 -46.45 8.64 -48.94
C ASP A 429 -47.53 9.01 -47.92
N SER A 430 -47.16 9.10 -46.64
CA SER A 430 -48.06 9.47 -45.55
C SER A 430 -48.50 10.94 -45.63
N ALA A 431 -47.59 11.85 -46.00
CA ALA A 431 -47.91 13.25 -46.22
C ALA A 431 -48.90 13.44 -47.39
N ALA A 432 -48.73 12.69 -48.48
CA ALA A 432 -49.65 12.70 -49.61
C ALA A 432 -51.06 12.22 -49.20
N LYS A 433 -51.15 11.14 -48.40
CA LYS A 433 -52.43 10.64 -47.86
C LYS A 433 -53.09 11.63 -46.91
N ALA A 434 -52.32 12.28 -46.03
CA ALA A 434 -52.85 13.32 -45.14
C ALA A 434 -53.40 14.52 -45.92
N LYS A 435 -52.71 14.95 -46.98
CA LYS A 435 -53.19 16.02 -47.87
C LYS A 435 -54.49 15.63 -48.57
N ALA A 436 -54.57 14.43 -49.15
CA ALA A 436 -55.79 13.94 -49.78
C ALA A 436 -56.97 13.84 -48.80
N ALA A 437 -56.74 13.33 -47.58
CA ALA A 437 -57.78 13.24 -46.55
C ALA A 437 -58.26 14.64 -46.09
N SER A 438 -57.36 15.63 -46.02
CA SER A 438 -57.71 17.01 -45.72
C SER A 438 -58.56 17.66 -46.82
N GLU A 439 -58.29 17.35 -48.09
CA GLU A 439 -59.10 17.83 -49.23
C GLU A 439 -60.51 17.21 -49.21
N VAL A 440 -60.63 15.92 -48.87
CA VAL A 440 -61.91 15.24 -48.68
C VAL A 440 -62.69 15.84 -47.51
N LEU A 441 -62.04 16.12 -46.38
CA LEU A 441 -62.66 16.80 -45.24
C LEU A 441 -63.16 18.20 -45.64
N ALA A 442 -62.36 18.98 -46.39
CA ALA A 442 -62.77 20.29 -46.86
C ALA A 442 -64.02 20.22 -47.75
N GLY A 443 -64.10 19.22 -48.62
CA GLY A 443 -65.28 18.93 -49.44
C GLY A 443 -66.50 18.55 -48.60
N ALA A 444 -66.36 17.59 -47.68
CA ALA A 444 -67.43 17.14 -46.80
C ALA A 444 -67.93 18.25 -45.87
N ALA A 445 -67.02 19.11 -45.37
CA ALA A 445 -67.36 20.27 -44.57
C ALA A 445 -68.21 21.27 -45.36
N ARG A 446 -67.84 21.59 -46.62
CA ARG A 446 -68.65 22.46 -47.49
C ARG A 446 -70.04 21.91 -47.71
N ALA A 447 -70.14 20.62 -48.06
CA ALA A 447 -71.42 19.94 -48.28
C ALA A 447 -72.31 19.94 -47.02
N ALA A 448 -71.72 19.76 -45.83
CA ALA A 448 -72.45 19.86 -44.57
C ALA A 448 -72.99 21.27 -44.33
N THR A 449 -72.20 22.33 -44.57
CA THR A 449 -72.68 23.72 -44.45
C THR A 449 -73.79 24.04 -45.44
N GLU A 450 -73.68 23.59 -46.69
CA GLU A 450 -74.70 23.80 -47.71
C GLU A 450 -76.00 23.06 -47.38
N ALA A 451 -75.91 21.80 -46.95
CA ALA A 451 -77.06 21.00 -46.56
C ALA A 451 -77.76 21.55 -45.30
N GLU A 452 -77.00 22.05 -44.32
CA GLU A 452 -77.55 22.73 -43.14
C GLU A 452 -78.29 24.02 -43.52
N ALA A 453 -77.73 24.83 -44.43
CA ALA A 453 -78.38 26.04 -44.92
C ALA A 453 -79.70 25.73 -45.64
N LEU A 454 -79.73 24.67 -46.48
CA LEU A 454 -80.94 24.20 -47.16
C LEU A 454 -81.99 23.67 -46.17
N ALA A 455 -81.57 22.92 -45.15
CA ALA A 455 -82.47 22.44 -44.08
C ALA A 455 -83.09 23.59 -43.29
N LYS A 456 -82.28 24.61 -42.90
CA LYS A 456 -82.80 25.83 -42.23
C LYS A 456 -83.77 26.60 -43.12
N ALA A 457 -83.48 26.74 -44.41
CA ALA A 457 -84.38 27.39 -45.35
C ALA A 457 -85.71 26.63 -45.53
N ALA A 458 -85.65 25.29 -45.62
CA ALA A 458 -86.84 24.45 -45.72
C ALA A 458 -87.69 24.45 -44.43
N ALA A 459 -87.04 24.41 -43.26
CA ALA A 459 -87.71 24.55 -41.97
C ALA A 459 -88.41 25.93 -41.82
N GLY A 460 -87.78 27.00 -42.30
CA GLY A 460 -88.40 28.33 -42.37
C GLY A 460 -89.64 28.35 -43.26
N LYS A 461 -89.60 27.70 -44.43
CA LYS A 461 -90.77 27.55 -45.32
C LYS A 461 -91.89 26.71 -44.72
N LEU A 462 -91.57 25.61 -44.02
CA LEU A 462 -92.56 24.82 -43.28
C LEU A 462 -93.23 25.64 -42.18
N THR A 463 -92.46 26.45 -41.46
CA THR A 463 -92.99 27.33 -40.40
C THR A 463 -93.97 28.34 -40.99
N ALA A 464 -93.61 28.99 -42.11
CA ALA A 464 -94.50 29.89 -42.83
C ALA A 464 -95.76 29.20 -43.37
N ALA A 465 -95.64 27.98 -43.91
CA ALA A 465 -96.78 27.21 -44.41
C ALA A 465 -97.73 26.74 -43.28
N LYS A 466 -97.20 26.38 -42.11
CA LYS A 466 -98.00 26.09 -40.91
C LYS A 466 -98.80 27.30 -40.46
N THR A 467 -98.15 28.46 -40.35
CA THR A 467 -98.82 29.72 -39.97
C THR A 467 -99.90 30.13 -40.99
N ALA A 468 -99.67 29.92 -42.28
CA ALA A 468 -100.67 30.18 -43.32
C ALA A 468 -101.87 29.23 -43.24
N GLN A 469 -101.65 27.94 -42.97
CA GLN A 469 -102.70 26.93 -42.80
C GLN A 469 -103.52 27.15 -41.52
N GLU A 470 -102.91 27.59 -40.42
CA GLU A 470 -103.59 27.90 -39.16
C GLU A 470 -104.54 29.11 -39.28
N ALA A 471 -104.27 30.05 -40.20
CA ALA A 471 -105.11 31.21 -40.46
C ALA A 471 -106.40 30.87 -41.26
N LYS A 472 -106.45 29.73 -41.97
CA LYS A 472 -107.59 29.24 -42.76
C LYS A 472 -107.63 27.70 -42.76
N SER A 473 -108.25 27.11 -41.74
CA SER A 473 -108.16 25.66 -41.45
C SER A 473 -108.76 24.74 -42.52
N ASP A 474 -109.72 25.24 -43.31
CA ASP A 474 -110.55 24.41 -44.21
C ASP A 474 -110.17 24.61 -45.70
N ASP A 475 -109.01 25.21 -45.99
CA ASP A 475 -108.50 25.45 -47.34
C ASP A 475 -107.63 24.27 -47.83
N PRO A 476 -108.10 23.47 -48.79
CA PRO A 476 -107.39 22.28 -49.27
C PRO A 476 -106.06 22.59 -49.98
N GLU A 477 -105.88 23.78 -50.55
CA GLU A 477 -104.60 24.18 -51.17
C GLU A 477 -103.53 24.49 -50.11
N LEU A 478 -103.92 25.13 -49.00
CA LEU A 478 -103.02 25.41 -47.88
C LEU A 478 -102.64 24.15 -47.09
N LEU A 479 -103.55 23.16 -47.01
CA LEU A 479 -103.26 21.84 -46.47
C LEU A 479 -102.20 21.10 -47.31
N ALA A 480 -102.38 21.06 -48.63
CA ALA A 480 -101.42 20.44 -49.56
C ALA A 480 -100.06 21.16 -49.56
N ALA A 481 -100.05 22.49 -49.48
CA ALA A 481 -98.82 23.28 -49.40
C ALA A 481 -98.04 23.02 -48.09
N LYS A 482 -98.75 22.84 -46.96
CA LYS A 482 -98.16 22.47 -45.68
C LYS A 482 -97.58 21.05 -45.70
N GLU A 483 -98.29 20.08 -46.28
CA GLU A 483 -97.78 18.71 -46.45
C GLU A 483 -96.56 18.66 -47.38
N ALA A 484 -96.57 19.41 -48.48
CA ALA A 484 -95.41 19.52 -49.38
C ALA A 484 -94.20 20.19 -48.68
N ALA A 485 -94.43 21.25 -47.91
CA ALA A 485 -93.39 21.91 -47.12
C ALA A 485 -92.85 21.02 -45.99
N ALA A 486 -93.71 20.18 -45.38
CA ALA A 486 -93.31 19.23 -44.36
C ALA A 486 -92.39 18.15 -44.94
N LYS A 487 -92.78 17.57 -46.08
CA LYS A 487 -91.97 16.59 -46.82
C LYS A 487 -90.63 17.17 -47.27
N ALA A 488 -90.63 18.42 -47.77
CA ALA A 488 -89.39 19.10 -48.19
C ALA A 488 -88.45 19.42 -47.00
N ALA A 489 -88.99 19.78 -45.83
CA ALA A 489 -88.21 20.01 -44.62
C ALA A 489 -87.61 18.71 -44.09
N GLU A 490 -88.38 17.62 -44.05
CA GLU A 490 -87.94 16.31 -43.58
C GLU A 490 -86.85 15.71 -44.50
N GLU A 491 -87.00 15.87 -45.82
CA GLU A 491 -86.00 15.43 -46.80
C GLU A 491 -84.70 16.26 -46.72
N ALA A 492 -84.79 17.57 -46.48
CA ALA A 492 -83.63 18.44 -46.30
C ALA A 492 -82.91 18.18 -44.97
N GLU A 493 -83.64 17.91 -43.89
CA GLU A 493 -83.06 17.54 -42.60
C GLU A 493 -82.34 16.19 -42.66
N SER A 494 -82.92 15.21 -43.36
CA SER A 494 -82.27 13.92 -43.63
C SER A 494 -80.96 14.09 -44.41
N LYS A 495 -80.96 14.90 -45.48
CA LYS A 495 -79.74 15.24 -46.24
C LYS A 495 -78.71 15.98 -45.39
N SER A 496 -79.14 16.87 -44.50
CA SER A 496 -78.24 17.58 -43.57
C SER A 496 -77.59 16.61 -42.57
N LYS A 497 -78.35 15.69 -41.96
CA LYS A 497 -77.81 14.65 -41.06
C LYS A 497 -76.80 13.75 -41.78
N ALA A 498 -77.12 13.28 -42.99
CA ALA A 498 -76.21 12.46 -43.79
C ALA A 498 -74.91 13.21 -44.15
N ALA A 499 -74.99 14.49 -44.51
CA ALA A 499 -73.81 15.30 -44.79
C ALA A 499 -72.94 15.55 -43.54
N LEU A 500 -73.56 15.67 -42.37
CA LEU A 500 -72.89 15.86 -41.10
C LEU A 500 -72.17 14.57 -40.63
N GLU A 501 -72.80 13.40 -40.81
CA GLU A 501 -72.15 12.10 -40.61
C GLU A 501 -70.97 11.91 -41.56
N ALA A 502 -71.12 12.26 -42.84
CA ALA A 502 -70.03 12.20 -43.82
C ALA A 502 -68.85 13.12 -43.43
N LYS A 503 -69.13 14.32 -42.91
CA LYS A 503 -68.10 15.22 -42.38
C LYS A 503 -67.38 14.60 -41.19
N LEU A 504 -68.07 14.02 -40.21
CA LEU A 504 -67.45 13.39 -39.04
C LEU A 504 -66.55 12.21 -39.42
N VAL A 505 -66.96 11.40 -40.41
CA VAL A 505 -66.13 10.32 -40.95
C VAL A 505 -64.87 10.87 -41.63
N ALA A 506 -65.01 11.92 -42.46
CA ALA A 506 -63.88 12.57 -43.11
C ALA A 506 -62.94 13.25 -42.09
N GLU A 507 -63.47 13.79 -41.00
CA GLU A 507 -62.70 14.44 -39.92
C GLU A 507 -61.84 13.43 -39.17
N LYS A 508 -62.43 12.27 -38.82
CA LYS A 508 -61.68 11.17 -38.20
C LYS A 508 -60.58 10.64 -39.13
N ALA A 509 -60.89 10.42 -40.40
CA ALA A 509 -59.91 9.94 -41.39
C ALA A 509 -58.76 10.94 -41.61
N ALA A 510 -59.06 12.25 -41.66
CA ALA A 510 -58.04 13.30 -41.75
C ALA A 510 -57.15 13.35 -40.51
N ALA A 511 -57.73 13.24 -39.31
CA ALA A 511 -56.97 13.22 -38.05
C ALA A 511 -56.02 12.02 -37.95
N GLU A 512 -56.49 10.81 -38.31
CA GLU A 512 -55.67 9.60 -38.33
C GLU A 512 -54.52 9.68 -39.35
N ALA A 513 -54.81 10.19 -40.57
CA ALA A 513 -53.81 10.37 -41.60
C ALA A 513 -52.75 11.42 -41.21
N GLN A 514 -53.18 12.51 -40.56
CA GLN A 514 -52.28 13.57 -40.10
C GLN A 514 -51.40 13.11 -38.92
N ALA A 515 -51.94 12.33 -37.98
CA ALA A 515 -51.17 11.73 -36.91
C ALA A 515 -50.10 10.77 -37.45
N LYS A 516 -50.46 9.93 -38.44
CA LYS A 516 -49.51 9.05 -39.11
C LYS A 516 -48.42 9.81 -39.86
N ALA A 517 -48.79 10.84 -40.62
CA ALA A 517 -47.82 11.68 -41.33
C ALA A 517 -46.82 12.36 -40.39
N LYS A 518 -47.28 12.82 -39.22
CA LYS A 518 -46.42 13.39 -38.18
C LYS A 518 -45.42 12.36 -37.64
N ALA A 519 -45.88 11.16 -37.28
CA ALA A 519 -45.03 10.09 -36.77
C ALA A 519 -43.96 9.65 -37.79
N ASP A 520 -44.35 9.49 -39.06
CA ASP A 520 -43.43 9.09 -40.12
C ASP A 520 -42.41 10.21 -40.44
N ALA A 521 -42.79 11.49 -40.32
CA ALA A 521 -41.87 12.62 -40.44
C ALA A 521 -40.85 12.68 -39.28
N GLU A 522 -41.28 12.40 -38.05
CA GLU A 522 -40.37 12.29 -36.90
C GLU A 522 -39.38 11.12 -37.08
N ALA A 523 -39.84 9.98 -37.62
CA ALA A 523 -38.98 8.85 -37.96
C ALA A 523 -37.97 9.19 -39.07
N GLN A 524 -38.36 9.98 -40.08
CA GLN A 524 -37.44 10.50 -41.09
C GLN A 524 -36.35 11.37 -40.46
N VAL A 525 -36.72 12.34 -39.61
CA VAL A 525 -35.75 13.22 -38.92
C VAL A 525 -34.78 12.41 -38.07
N ALA A 526 -35.27 11.37 -37.37
CA ALA A 526 -34.42 10.48 -36.59
C ALA A 526 -33.43 9.70 -37.47
N SER A 527 -33.88 9.20 -38.64
CA SER A 527 -33.02 8.50 -39.59
C SER A 527 -31.99 9.42 -40.23
N ASP A 528 -32.36 10.66 -40.57
CA ASP A 528 -31.45 11.69 -41.10
C ASP A 528 -30.34 12.01 -40.10
N LYS A 529 -30.72 12.18 -38.82
CA LYS A 529 -29.77 12.39 -37.73
C LYS A 529 -28.85 11.19 -37.53
N ALA A 530 -29.39 9.97 -37.57
CA ALA A 530 -28.61 8.75 -37.41
C ALA A 530 -27.55 8.58 -38.51
N GLU A 531 -27.91 8.85 -39.78
CA GLU A 531 -26.96 8.82 -40.90
C GLU A 531 -25.88 9.91 -40.74
N ALA A 532 -26.27 11.13 -40.37
CA ALA A 532 -25.32 12.24 -40.22
C ALA A 532 -24.30 12.01 -39.08
N GLU A 533 -24.72 11.38 -37.98
CA GLU A 533 -23.85 11.10 -36.83
C GLU A 533 -23.01 9.82 -37.00
N ALA A 534 -23.41 8.88 -37.86
CA ALA A 534 -22.77 7.58 -37.99
C ALA A 534 -21.26 7.65 -38.34
N PRO A 535 -20.78 8.52 -39.26
CA PRO A 535 -19.36 8.66 -39.54
C PRO A 535 -18.55 9.15 -38.33
N ALA A 536 -19.10 10.10 -37.55
CA ALA A 536 -18.43 10.63 -36.36
C ALA A 536 -18.33 9.54 -35.27
N LYS A 537 -19.42 8.80 -35.02
CA LYS A 537 -19.44 7.67 -34.09
C LYS A 537 -18.45 6.58 -34.48
N LEU A 538 -18.36 6.25 -35.77
CA LEU A 538 -17.38 5.28 -36.27
C LEU A 538 -15.95 5.77 -36.04
N LYS A 539 -15.65 7.03 -36.37
CA LYS A 539 -14.32 7.62 -36.16
C LYS A 539 -13.91 7.62 -34.68
N ASP A 540 -14.83 7.95 -33.77
CA ASP A 540 -14.56 7.90 -32.34
C ASP A 540 -14.32 6.47 -31.85
N ALA A 541 -15.08 5.49 -32.37
CA ALA A 541 -14.87 4.08 -32.07
C ALA A 541 -13.52 3.56 -32.60
N GLU A 542 -13.09 3.97 -33.79
CA GLU A 542 -11.77 3.64 -34.34
C GLU A 542 -10.63 4.18 -33.48
N LYS A 543 -10.75 5.44 -33.03
CA LYS A 543 -9.77 6.03 -32.10
C LYS A 543 -9.72 5.30 -30.76
N ASN A 544 -10.89 4.91 -30.23
CA ASN A 544 -10.97 4.12 -29.01
C ASN A 544 -10.36 2.73 -29.19
N LYS A 545 -10.59 2.08 -30.34
CA LYS A 545 -9.94 0.81 -30.71
C LYS A 545 -8.42 0.96 -30.75
N GLU A 546 -7.89 2.00 -31.37
CA GLU A 546 -6.45 2.25 -31.43
C GLU A 546 -5.84 2.43 -30.02
N SER A 547 -6.49 3.23 -29.17
CA SER A 547 -6.07 3.40 -27.78
C SER A 547 -6.14 2.09 -26.98
N ALA A 548 -7.19 1.29 -27.17
CA ALA A 548 -7.31 -0.03 -26.55
C ALA A 548 -6.21 -0.99 -27.04
N ALA A 549 -5.87 -0.96 -28.33
CA ALA A 549 -4.83 -1.80 -28.91
C ALA A 549 -3.44 -1.47 -28.33
N ASN A 550 -3.13 -0.17 -28.20
CA ASN A 550 -1.88 0.27 -27.57
C ASN A 550 -1.78 -0.18 -26.11
N ARG A 551 -2.86 0.00 -25.33
CA ARG A 551 -2.91 -0.46 -23.93
C ARG A 551 -2.77 -1.98 -23.81
N ALA A 552 -3.45 -2.75 -24.66
CA ALA A 552 -3.34 -4.21 -24.69
C ALA A 552 -1.91 -4.65 -24.99
N LYS A 553 -1.25 -4.02 -25.97
CA LYS A 553 0.15 -4.28 -26.32
C LYS A 553 1.12 -3.98 -25.17
N GLU A 554 0.99 -2.81 -24.52
CA GLU A 554 1.88 -2.42 -23.42
C GLU A 554 1.72 -3.30 -22.17
N THR A 555 0.48 -3.59 -21.80
CA THR A 555 0.18 -4.46 -20.66
C THR A 555 0.58 -5.90 -20.92
N ALA A 556 0.37 -6.42 -22.14
CA ALA A 556 0.85 -7.75 -22.52
C ALA A 556 2.38 -7.85 -22.43
N LYS A 557 3.12 -6.86 -22.94
CA LYS A 557 4.59 -6.78 -22.82
C LYS A 557 5.03 -6.72 -21.34
N THR A 558 4.29 -5.99 -20.51
CA THR A 558 4.59 -5.89 -19.07
C THR A 558 4.34 -7.22 -18.35
N ALA A 559 3.32 -7.96 -18.76
CA ALA A 559 2.93 -9.25 -18.20
C ALA A 559 3.70 -10.46 -18.78
N GLU A 560 4.67 -10.23 -19.68
CA GLU A 560 5.54 -11.28 -20.19
C GLU A 560 6.23 -12.02 -19.03
N PRO A 561 6.26 -13.37 -19.05
CA PRO A 561 6.93 -14.15 -18.01
C PRO A 561 8.42 -13.83 -17.98
N ARG A 562 8.94 -13.56 -16.79
CA ARG A 562 10.37 -13.35 -16.55
C ARG A 562 10.89 -14.40 -15.60
N ASP A 563 12.05 -14.95 -15.90
CA ASP A 563 12.76 -15.83 -14.98
C ASP A 563 13.24 -14.99 -13.79
N VAL A 564 12.84 -15.40 -12.59
CA VAL A 564 13.21 -14.75 -11.34
C VAL A 564 13.60 -15.80 -10.31
N THR A 565 14.53 -15.44 -9.43
CA THR A 565 14.77 -16.19 -8.19
C THR A 565 14.10 -15.43 -7.07
N VAL A 566 13.21 -16.10 -6.34
CA VAL A 566 12.50 -15.52 -5.19
C VAL A 566 12.99 -16.18 -3.91
N THR A 567 13.06 -15.38 -2.85
CA THR A 567 13.24 -15.90 -1.49
C THR A 567 11.87 -15.97 -0.83
N ILE A 568 11.56 -17.11 -0.23
CA ILE A 568 10.31 -17.33 0.48
C ILE A 568 10.62 -17.58 1.94
N TYR A 569 9.85 -16.91 2.78
CA TYR A 569 9.80 -17.15 4.22
C TYR A 569 8.42 -17.73 4.53
N SER A 570 8.38 -18.79 5.33
CA SER A 570 7.11 -19.28 5.86
C SER A 570 6.52 -18.28 6.84
N ALA A 571 5.21 -18.38 7.07
CA ALA A 571 4.63 -17.84 8.28
C ALA A 571 5.40 -18.41 9.50
N PRO A 572 5.61 -17.59 10.55
CA PRO A 572 6.36 -17.99 11.73
C PRO A 572 5.65 -19.14 12.45
N ILE A 573 6.43 -20.12 12.91
CA ILE A 573 5.98 -21.25 13.71
C ILE A 573 6.33 -20.95 15.17
N ASN A 574 5.32 -20.92 16.03
CA ASN A 574 5.48 -20.66 17.46
C ASN A 574 5.45 -21.98 18.24
N LEU A 575 6.39 -22.14 19.16
CA LEU A 575 6.65 -23.36 19.91
C LEU A 575 6.74 -23.03 21.41
N GLU A 576 6.01 -23.76 22.23
CA GLU A 576 6.15 -23.74 23.68
C GLU A 576 6.82 -25.04 24.13
N VAL A 577 8.01 -24.91 24.74
CA VAL A 577 8.75 -26.04 25.29
C VAL A 577 8.51 -26.11 26.79
N THR A 578 7.88 -27.18 27.24
CA THR A 578 7.65 -27.42 28.67
C THR A 578 8.85 -28.14 29.29
N ALA A 579 9.24 -27.69 30.49
CA ALA A 579 10.29 -28.36 31.26
C ALA A 579 9.87 -29.81 31.57
N ALA A 580 10.82 -30.74 31.54
CA ALA A 580 10.55 -32.11 31.93
C ALA A 580 9.98 -32.17 33.37
N SER A 581 8.84 -32.83 33.56
CA SER A 581 8.26 -33.01 34.90
C SER A 581 9.21 -33.82 35.78
N THR A 582 9.81 -33.16 36.78
CA THR A 582 10.55 -33.85 37.84
C THR A 582 9.54 -34.50 38.79
N THR A 583 9.14 -35.73 38.48
CA THR A 583 8.48 -36.56 39.50
C THR A 583 9.53 -36.83 40.59
N PRO A 584 9.30 -36.49 41.87
CA PRO A 584 10.23 -36.84 42.93
C PRO A 584 10.29 -38.37 43.00
N ALA A 585 11.50 -38.93 42.85
CA ALA A 585 11.71 -40.35 43.07
C ALA A 585 11.25 -40.69 44.50
N LYS A 586 10.32 -41.65 44.60
CA LYS A 586 9.80 -42.19 45.85
C LYS A 586 10.80 -43.12 46.51
#